data_AF-A0A7C5SWE7-F1
#
_entry.id   AF-A0A7C5SWE7-F1
#
_cell.length_a   1.000
_cell.length_b   1.000
_cell.length_c   1.000
_cell.angle_alpha   90.00
_cell.angle_beta   90.00
_cell.angle_gamma   90.00
#
_symmetry.space_group_name_H-M   'P 1'
#
loop_
_entity.id
_entity.type
_entity.pdbx_description
1 polymer ?
#
loop_
_entity_poly.entity_id
_entity_poly.type
_entity_poly.pdbx_seq_one_letter_code
_entity_poly.pdbx_strand_id
1 'polypeptide(L)'
;MEYEGKFLSKIVSVLQAIHGKKVPVEVVKYSIKERGYGELLVKGEYRLIASSKTKGFVAILHENSDIKYLEIKERITWKHPTFEKVSLIT
;
A
#
# COMPACT_ATOMS: atom_id res chain seq x y z
N MET A 1 4.28 -9.38 -20.87
CA MET A 1 3.15 -8.44 -21.05
C MET A 1 3.68 -7.03 -20.86
N GLU A 2 3.62 -6.17 -21.87
CA GLU A 2 4.18 -4.79 -21.82
C GLU A 2 3.48 -3.86 -20.81
N TYR A 3 2.30 -4.26 -20.31
CA TYR A 3 1.49 -3.48 -19.36
C TYR A 3 2.11 -3.42 -17.96
N GLU A 4 2.85 -4.45 -17.53
CA GLU A 4 3.30 -4.56 -16.14
C GLU A 4 4.27 -3.46 -15.71
N GLY A 5 5.21 -3.09 -16.58
CA GLY A 5 6.19 -2.04 -16.26
C GLY A 5 5.58 -0.64 -16.18
N LYS A 6 4.54 -0.36 -16.99
CA LYS A 6 3.94 0.98 -17.08
C LYS A 6 3.08 1.34 -15.87
N PHE A 7 2.31 0.39 -15.34
CA PHE A 7 1.48 0.70 -14.17
C PHE A 7 2.32 0.73 -12.88
N LEU A 8 3.32 -0.14 -12.74
CA LEU A 8 4.18 -0.17 -11.55
C LEU A 8 4.91 1.16 -11.37
N SER A 9 5.42 1.75 -12.44
CA SER A 9 6.09 3.06 -12.37
C SER A 9 5.13 4.17 -11.92
N LYS A 10 3.87 4.14 -12.35
CA LYS A 10 2.84 5.08 -11.87
C LYS A 10 2.52 4.86 -10.39
N ILE A 11 2.38 3.60 -9.95
CA ILE A 11 2.13 3.27 -8.54
C ILE A 11 3.29 3.78 -7.67
N VAL A 12 4.54 3.51 -8.08
CA VAL A 12 5.74 4.02 -7.39
C VAL A 12 5.73 5.55 -7.34
N SER A 13 5.39 6.22 -8.46
CA SER A 13 5.33 7.69 -8.52
C SER A 13 4.29 8.27 -7.55
N VAL A 14 3.11 7.66 -7.44
CA VAL A 14 2.07 8.08 -6.48
C VAL A 14 2.53 7.82 -5.04
N LEU A 15 3.12 6.66 -4.76
CA LEU A 15 3.65 6.37 -3.42
C LEU A 15 4.77 7.34 -3.03
N GLN A 16 5.66 7.69 -3.95
CA GLN A 16 6.67 8.73 -3.74
C GLN A 16 6.04 10.09 -3.46
N ALA A 17 4.98 10.47 -4.19
CA ALA A 17 4.27 11.73 -3.93
C ALA A 17 3.66 11.76 -2.51
N ILE A 18 3.15 10.63 -2.02
CA ILE A 18 2.56 10.51 -0.67
C ILE A 18 3.62 10.63 0.43
N HIS A 19 4.76 9.94 0.30
CA HIS A 19 5.81 9.94 1.34
C HIS A 19 6.81 11.10 1.21
N GLY A 20 6.74 11.84 0.11
CA GLY A 20 7.67 12.90 -0.27
C GLY A 20 8.55 12.48 -1.44
N LYS A 21 8.57 13.30 -2.50
CA LYS A 21 9.18 13.00 -3.82
C LYS A 21 10.62 12.48 -3.79
N LYS A 22 11.38 12.80 -2.73
CA LYS A 22 12.79 12.38 -2.56
C LYS A 22 12.94 11.03 -1.85
N VAL A 23 11.87 10.47 -1.30
CA VAL A 23 11.91 9.18 -0.59
C VAL A 23 11.88 8.07 -1.64
N PRO A 24 12.92 7.24 -1.75
CA PRO A 24 12.90 6.14 -2.67
C PRO A 24 11.90 5.07 -2.20
N VAL A 25 11.07 4.60 -3.11
CA VAL A 25 10.03 3.59 -2.85
C VAL A 25 10.27 2.39 -3.75
N GLU A 26 10.13 1.21 -3.18
CA GLU A 26 10.28 -0.06 -3.88
C GLU A 26 9.04 -0.93 -3.64
N VAL A 27 8.42 -1.43 -4.71
CA VAL A 27 7.36 -2.44 -4.62
C VAL A 27 8.03 -3.82 -4.49
N VAL A 28 7.80 -4.48 -3.36
CA VAL A 28 8.48 -5.75 -3.00
C VAL A 28 7.71 -6.96 -3.51
N LYS A 29 6.38 -6.87 -3.50
CA LYS A 29 5.49 -7.94 -3.95
C LYS A 29 4.21 -7.33 -4.47
N TYR A 30 3.66 -7.89 -5.54
CA TYR A 30 2.33 -7.54 -6.01
C TYR A 30 1.63 -8.75 -6.63
N SER A 31 0.32 -8.63 -6.75
CA SER A 31 -0.56 -9.56 -7.45
C SER A 31 -1.58 -8.74 -8.22
N ILE A 32 -1.87 -9.17 -9.43
CA ILE A 32 -2.84 -8.55 -10.31
C ILE A 32 -4.03 -9.49 -10.42
N LYS A 33 -5.24 -8.94 -10.33
CA LYS A 33 -6.48 -9.64 -10.66
C LYS A 33 -7.30 -8.78 -11.60
N GLU A 34 -7.73 -9.36 -12.71
CA GLU A 34 -8.72 -8.72 -13.56
C GLU A 34 -10.04 -8.60 -12.80
N ARG A 35 -10.64 -7.42 -12.88
CA ARG A 35 -12.02 -7.16 -12.52
C ARG A 35 -12.84 -7.08 -13.81
N GLY A 36 -14.14 -7.32 -13.69
CA GLY A 36 -15.05 -7.01 -14.79
C GLY A 36 -15.01 -5.51 -15.13
N TYR A 37 -15.39 -5.16 -16.36
CA TYR A 37 -15.44 -3.78 -16.88
C TYR A 37 -14.07 -3.12 -17.16
N GLY A 38 -13.05 -3.92 -17.50
CA GLY A 38 -11.76 -3.38 -17.92
C GLY A 38 -10.99 -2.68 -16.79
N GLU A 39 -11.14 -3.21 -15.58
CA GLU A 39 -10.38 -2.76 -14.41
C GLU A 39 -9.39 -3.84 -13.96
N LEU A 40 -8.23 -3.41 -13.48
CA LEU A 40 -7.24 -4.28 -12.84
C LEU A 40 -7.14 -3.94 -11.37
N LEU A 41 -7.32 -4.93 -10.51
CA LEU A 41 -7.08 -4.83 -9.08
C LEU A 41 -5.64 -5.27 -8.78
N VAL A 42 -4.83 -4.34 -8.33
CA VAL A 42 -3.44 -4.60 -7.90
C VAL A 42 -3.38 -4.58 -6.39
N LYS A 43 -2.95 -5.68 -5.79
CA LYS A 43 -2.65 -5.74 -4.35
C LYS A 43 -1.16 -5.99 -4.19
N GLY A 44 -0.50 -5.21 -3.35
CA GLY A 44 0.92 -5.37 -3.15
C GLY A 44 1.43 -4.83 -1.84
N GLU A 45 2.74 -4.93 -1.69
CA GLU A 45 3.51 -4.40 -0.58
C GLU A 45 4.66 -3.58 -1.14
N TYR A 46 4.92 -2.44 -0.51
CA TYR A 46 6.06 -1.60 -0.81
C TYR A 46 6.88 -1.33 0.45
N ARG A 47 8.13 -0.95 0.28
CA ARG A 47 8.97 -0.40 1.35
C ARG A 47 9.52 0.95 0.92
N LEU A 48 9.77 1.81 1.91
CA LEU A 48 10.64 2.96 1.70
C LEU A 48 12.07 2.45 1.79
N ILE A 49 12.97 2.79 0.87
CA ILE A 49 14.35 2.25 0.92
C ILE A 49 15.05 2.64 2.24
N ALA A 50 14.68 3.78 2.83
CA ALA A 50 15.16 4.21 4.14
C ALA A 50 14.60 3.39 5.33
N SER A 51 13.69 2.42 5.10
CA SER A 51 13.04 1.64 6.15
C SER A 51 12.93 0.15 5.77
N SER A 52 13.23 -0.74 6.72
CA SER A 52 13.00 -2.18 6.54
C SER A 52 11.53 -2.59 6.62
N LYS A 53 10.63 -1.68 7.02
CA LYS A 53 9.19 -1.98 7.19
C LYS A 53 8.48 -1.96 5.83
N THR A 54 7.76 -3.04 5.55
CA THR A 54 6.83 -3.10 4.42
C THR A 54 5.46 -2.54 4.81
N LYS A 55 4.82 -1.88 3.85
CA LYS A 55 3.45 -1.36 3.95
C LYS A 55 2.63 -1.98 2.82
N GLY A 56 1.41 -2.40 3.13
CA GLY A 56 0.49 -2.91 2.12
C GLY A 56 -0.11 -1.77 1.30
N PHE A 57 -0.54 -2.07 0.08
CA PHE A 57 -1.36 -1.18 -0.73
C PHE A 57 -2.35 -1.96 -1.59
N VAL A 58 -3.42 -1.29 -1.97
CA VAL A 58 -4.37 -1.75 -2.98
C VAL A 58 -4.58 -0.63 -3.98
N ALA A 59 -4.50 -0.95 -5.27
CA ALA A 59 -4.76 -0.02 -6.35
C ALA A 59 -5.77 -0.62 -7.33
N ILE A 60 -6.60 0.24 -7.92
CA ILE A 60 -7.47 -0.09 -9.04
C ILE A 60 -6.98 0.71 -10.24
N LEU A 61 -6.72 0.01 -11.33
CA LEU A 61 -6.26 0.57 -12.59
C LEU A 61 -7.33 0.39 -13.65
N HIS A 62 -7.37 1.29 -14.62
CA HIS A 62 -8.05 1.07 -15.90
C HIS A 62 -7.21 0.17 -16.83
N GLU A 63 -7.78 -0.37 -17.90
CA GLU A 63 -7.09 -1.17 -18.95
C GLU A 63 -5.86 -0.47 -19.57
N ASN A 64 -6.06 0.70 -20.15
CA ASN A 64 -5.55 1.93 -19.55
C ASN A 64 -4.12 2.02 -18.96
N SER A 65 -3.93 1.31 -17.86
CA SER A 65 -2.88 1.51 -16.84
C SER A 65 -2.93 2.86 -16.11
N ASP A 66 -4.00 3.66 -16.19
CA ASP A 66 -4.19 4.81 -15.30
C ASP A 66 -4.70 4.38 -13.93
N ILE A 67 -4.21 5.07 -12.89
CA ILE A 67 -4.61 4.82 -11.51
C ILE A 67 -5.95 5.49 -11.26
N LYS A 68 -6.99 4.68 -11.13
CA LYS A 68 -8.32 5.14 -10.69
C LYS A 68 -8.36 5.33 -9.18
N TYR A 69 -7.69 4.44 -8.45
CA TYR A 69 -7.68 4.42 -6.99
C TYR A 69 -6.39 3.82 -6.46
N LEU A 70 -5.86 4.37 -5.36
CA LEU A 70 -4.74 3.79 -4.62
C LEU A 70 -4.92 4.07 -3.13
N GLU A 71 -4.82 3.02 -2.33
CA GLU A 71 -4.96 3.07 -0.87
C GLU A 71 -3.78 2.36 -0.22
N ILE A 72 -3.22 2.99 0.82
CA ILE A 72 -2.18 2.39 1.67
C ILE A 72 -2.89 1.67 2.81
N LYS A 73 -2.56 0.39 3.00
CA LYS A 73 -3.02 -0.40 4.13
C LYS A 73 -2.09 -0.20 5.31
N GLU A 74 -2.47 0.67 6.24
CA GLU A 74 -1.81 0.75 7.54
C GLU A 74 -2.34 -0.37 8.45
N ARG A 75 -1.44 -1.20 8.99
CA ARG A 75 -1.77 -2.08 10.10
C ARG A 75 -1.86 -1.23 11.35
N ILE A 76 -3.07 -0.78 11.68
CA ILE A 76 -3.35 -0.22 13.00
C ILE A 76 -3.45 -1.41 13.96
N THR A 77 -2.38 -1.69 14.68
CA THR A 77 -2.44 -2.59 15.82
C THR A 77 -3.18 -1.85 16.92
N TRP A 78 -4.50 -2.04 17.01
CA TRP A 78 -5.28 -1.50 18.12
C TRP A 78 -4.82 -2.18 19.40
N LYS A 79 -4.01 -1.47 20.20
CA LYS A 79 -3.67 -1.92 21.55
C LYS A 79 -4.88 -1.59 22.42
N HIS A 80 -5.67 -2.62 22.75
CA HIS A 80 -6.71 -2.46 23.75
C HIS A 80 -6.04 -1.97 25.04
N PRO A 81 -6.48 -0.85 25.64
CA PRO A 81 -5.97 -0.46 26.94
C PRO A 81 -6.37 -1.56 27.93
N THR A 82 -5.41 -2.35 28.39
CA THR A 82 -5.61 -3.19 29.56
C THR A 82 -5.80 -2.23 30.73
N PHE A 83 -7.02 -2.11 31.24
CA PHE A 83 -7.24 -1.49 32.54
C PHE A 83 -6.51 -2.37 33.57
N GLU A 84 -5.29 -1.99 33.93
CA GLU A 84 -4.69 -2.45 35.17
C GLU A 84 -5.66 -2.02 36.27
N LYS A 85 -6.38 -3.00 36.84
CA LYS A 85 -7.11 -2.82 38.09
C LYS A 85 -6.06 -2.45 39.13
N VAL A 86 -5.84 -1.15 39.31
CA VAL A 86 -5.08 -0.64 40.43
C VAL A 86 -5.81 -1.14 41.67
N SER A 87 -5.13 -2.06 42.36
CA SER A 87 -5.59 -2.70 43.58
C SER A 87 -6.09 -1.65 44.55
N LEU A 88 -7.39 -1.63 44.83
CA LEU A 88 -7.93 -0.97 46.01
C LEU A 88 -7.51 -1.81 47.21
N ILE A 89 -6.29 -1.58 47.69
CA ILE A 89 -5.89 -1.90 49.05
C ILE A 89 -6.38 -0.73 49.88
N THR A 90 -7.43 -0.94 50.66
CA THR A 90 -7.76 -0.13 51.83
C THR A 90 -8.34 -1.06 52.88
#